data_AF-A0A2I0WKH9-F1
#
_entry.id   AF-A0A2I0WKH9-F1
#
_cell.length_a   1.000
_cell.length_b   1.000
_cell.length_c   1.000
_cell.angle_alpha   90.00
_cell.angle_beta   90.00
_cell.angle_gamma   90.00
#
_symmetry.space_group_name_H-M   'P 1'
#
loop_
_entity.id
_entity.type
_entity.pdbx_description
1 polymer ?
#
loop_
_entity_poly.entity_id
_entity_poly.type
_entity_poly.pdbx_seq_one_letter_code
_entity_poly.pdbx_strand_id
1 'polypeptide(L)'
;MVKDPSGNQIYDFRDKISDKFEFIVRKKGLHRFCFTNKSPYHETIDFDVHVGHFTYMEQHAKDEHFSPLLEQINKLEESLYNIQFEQHWLEAQTERQALVNEGMSRRAIHKALFESAALIGASVLQVYLLRRLFERKLGTSRV
;
A
#
# COMPACT_ATOMS: atom_id res chain seq x y z
N MET A 1 -6.14 3.31 20.84
CA MET A 1 -7.26 2.64 21.57
C MET A 1 -8.57 3.34 21.27
N VAL A 2 -9.70 2.62 21.35
CA VAL A 2 -11.06 3.18 21.14
C VAL A 2 -11.92 2.92 22.37
N LYS A 3 -12.65 3.93 22.83
CA LYS A 3 -13.56 3.85 23.99
C LYS A 3 -15.01 4.17 23.62
N ASP A 4 -15.92 3.47 24.28
CA ASP A 4 -17.36 3.71 24.20
C ASP A 4 -17.78 4.97 25.01
N PRO A 5 -19.03 5.43 24.87
CA PRO A 5 -19.52 6.60 25.61
C PRO A 5 -19.56 6.41 27.13
N SER A 6 -19.57 5.16 27.59
CA SER A 6 -19.48 4.80 29.01
C SER A 6 -18.02 4.72 29.51
N GLY A 7 -17.04 4.96 28.65
CA GLY A 7 -15.61 4.87 28.97
C GLY A 7 -15.02 3.46 28.88
N ASN A 8 -15.80 2.45 28.51
CA ASN A 8 -15.29 1.10 28.30
C ASN A 8 -14.42 1.04 27.06
N GLN A 9 -13.32 0.32 27.15
CA GLN A 9 -12.43 0.10 26.02
C GLN A 9 -13.06 -0.92 25.06
N ILE A 10 -13.28 -0.49 23.81
CA ILE A 10 -13.79 -1.34 22.74
C ILE A 10 -12.62 -2.02 22.03
N TYR A 11 -11.55 -1.26 21.75
CA TYR A 11 -10.36 -1.77 21.07
C TYR A 11 -9.06 -1.26 21.70
N ASP A 12 -8.08 -2.16 21.81
CA ASP A 12 -6.67 -1.83 22.09
C ASP A 12 -5.82 -2.07 20.84
N PHE A 13 -5.03 -1.09 20.45
CA PHE A 13 -4.05 -1.23 19.38
C PHE A 13 -2.68 -0.89 19.96
N ARG A 14 -1.76 -1.85 19.90
CA ARG A 14 -0.40 -1.71 20.44
C ARG A 14 0.62 -1.94 19.33
N ASP A 15 1.64 -1.10 19.33
CA ASP A 15 2.82 -1.22 18.47
C ASP A 15 2.47 -1.34 16.97
N LYS A 16 1.48 -0.55 16.53
CA LYS A 16 1.04 -0.45 15.13
C LYS A 16 1.48 0.87 14.51
N ILE A 17 2.00 0.80 13.27
CA ILE A 17 2.40 1.97 12.46
C ILE A 17 1.23 2.46 11.60
N SER A 18 0.36 1.54 11.15
CA SER A 18 -0.84 1.82 10.37
C SER A 18 -1.84 0.69 10.63
N ASP A 19 -3.12 1.03 10.74
CA ASP A 19 -4.20 0.07 10.94
C ASP A 19 -5.52 0.62 10.39
N LYS A 20 -6.38 -0.25 9.87
CA LYS A 20 -7.74 0.07 9.40
C LYS A 20 -8.68 -0.99 9.98
N PHE A 21 -9.72 -0.55 10.66
CA PHE A 21 -10.70 -1.45 11.27
C PHE A 21 -12.09 -0.85 11.20
N GLU A 22 -13.08 -1.73 11.23
CA GLU A 22 -14.49 -1.38 11.23
C GLU A 22 -15.15 -1.99 12.46
N PHE A 23 -16.09 -1.27 13.07
CA PHE A 23 -16.83 -1.77 14.20
C PHE A 23 -18.25 -1.21 14.21
N ILE A 24 -19.17 -2.00 14.77
CA ILE A 24 -20.57 -1.59 14.90
C ILE A 24 -20.75 -0.88 16.23
N VAL A 25 -21.28 0.34 16.17
CA VAL A 25 -21.62 1.13 17.36
C VAL A 25 -22.87 0.54 18.01
N ARG A 26 -22.71 -0.01 19.22
CA ARG A 26 -23.83 -0.59 20.00
C ARG A 26 -24.51 0.39 20.94
N LYS A 27 -23.80 1.45 21.34
CA LYS A 27 -24.28 2.45 22.29
C LYS A 27 -24.28 3.81 21.65
N LYS A 28 -25.41 4.50 21.67
CA LYS A 28 -25.49 5.89 21.23
C LYS A 28 -24.61 6.77 22.12
N GLY A 29 -23.81 7.63 21.50
CA GLY A 29 -23.02 8.63 22.22
C GLY A 29 -21.61 8.83 21.66
N LEU A 30 -20.84 9.67 22.35
CA LEU A 30 -19.49 10.06 21.95
C LEU A 30 -18.50 8.89 22.10
N HIS A 31 -17.91 8.45 20.99
CA HIS A 31 -16.80 7.51 21.00
C HIS A 31 -15.48 8.26 20.99
N ARG A 32 -14.48 7.75 21.72
CA ARG A 32 -13.17 8.39 21.83
C ARG A 32 -12.09 7.53 21.20
N PHE A 33 -11.34 8.12 20.27
CA PHE A 33 -10.15 7.54 19.66
C PHE A 33 -8.92 8.19 20.30
N CYS A 34 -8.07 7.38 20.93
CA CYS A 34 -6.88 7.86 21.60
C CYS A 34 -5.62 7.28 20.94
N PHE A 35 -4.69 8.17 20.61
CA PHE A 35 -3.36 7.85 20.14
C PHE A 35 -2.32 8.19 21.21
N THR A 36 -1.28 7.38 21.34
CA THR A 36 -0.24 7.59 22.33
C THR A 36 1.11 7.40 21.68
N ASN A 37 1.85 8.51 21.55
CA ASN A 37 3.22 8.48 21.08
C ASN A 37 4.15 8.17 22.26
N LYS A 38 4.92 7.07 22.14
CA LYS A 38 5.98 6.70 23.12
C LYS A 38 7.38 7.12 22.65
N SER A 39 7.51 7.61 21.43
CA SER A 39 8.76 8.10 20.84
C SER A 39 9.15 9.44 21.46
N PRO A 40 10.47 9.70 21.64
CA PRO A 40 10.96 11.00 22.09
C PRO A 40 10.83 12.09 21.01
N TYR A 41 10.51 11.73 19.77
CA TYR A 41 10.35 12.65 18.65
C TYR A 41 8.87 12.93 18.35
N HIS A 42 8.60 14.07 17.70
CA HIS A 42 7.27 14.40 17.22
C HIS A 42 6.86 13.44 16.08
N GLU A 43 5.72 12.80 16.24
CA GLU A 43 5.10 11.94 15.23
C GLU A 43 3.81 12.59 14.72
N THR A 44 3.63 12.58 13.41
CA THR A 44 2.40 13.06 12.76
C THR A 44 1.48 11.86 12.55
N ILE A 45 0.21 12.01 12.93
CA ILE A 45 -0.80 10.98 12.80
C ILE A 45 -1.79 11.43 11.73
N ASP A 46 -1.94 10.61 10.70
CA ASP A 46 -3.02 10.73 9.73
C ASP A 46 -4.17 9.82 10.17
N PHE A 47 -5.34 10.40 10.42
CA PHE A 47 -6.47 9.72 11.01
C PHE A 47 -7.78 10.17 10.37
N ASP A 48 -8.51 9.18 9.85
CA ASP A 48 -9.83 9.36 9.27
C ASP A 48 -10.84 8.40 9.92
N VAL A 49 -12.09 8.86 10.08
CA VAL A 49 -13.20 8.06 10.58
C VAL A 49 -14.40 8.28 9.70
N HIS A 50 -14.85 7.19 9.09
CA HIS A 50 -16.10 7.15 8.36
C HIS A 50 -17.19 6.48 9.19
N VAL A 51 -18.36 7.12 9.28
CA VAL A 51 -19.55 6.57 9.95
C VAL A 51 -20.59 6.25 8.88
N GLY A 52 -20.73 4.97 8.55
CA GLY A 52 -21.83 4.49 7.72
C GLY A 52 -23.15 4.49 8.48
N HIS A 53 -24.18 5.15 7.94
CA HIS A 53 -25.50 5.18 8.56
C HIS A 53 -26.33 3.98 8.09
N PHE A 54 -26.37 2.90 8.87
CA PHE A 54 -27.38 1.85 8.64
C PHE A 54 -28.73 2.40 9.14
N THR A 55 -29.58 2.90 8.25
CA THR A 55 -30.96 3.33 8.53
C THR A 55 -31.90 2.15 8.82
N TYR A 56 -31.41 1.08 9.47
CA TYR A 56 -32.20 -0.14 9.58
C TYR A 56 -33.05 -0.26 10.84
N MET A 57 -32.96 0.64 11.84
CA MET A 57 -33.63 0.42 13.14
C MET A 57 -34.20 1.64 13.88
N GLU A 58 -34.28 2.84 13.30
CA GLU A 58 -35.02 3.93 13.96
C GLU A 58 -35.97 4.65 12.98
N GLN A 59 -37.26 4.60 13.33
CA GLN A 59 -38.37 5.44 12.85
C GLN A 59 -39.29 4.86 11.77
N HIS A 60 -40.01 3.80 12.18
CA HIS A 60 -41.46 3.78 12.00
C HIS A 60 -42.09 5.11 12.51
N ALA A 61 -42.20 6.13 11.65
CA ALA A 61 -43.17 7.22 11.78
C ALA A 61 -43.19 8.13 10.53
N LYS A 62 -44.22 7.96 9.70
CA LYS A 62 -44.81 8.91 8.71
C LYS A 62 -44.08 9.11 7.37
N ASP A 63 -44.51 8.40 6.32
CA ASP A 63 -45.50 8.82 5.31
C ASP A 63 -45.40 7.90 4.07
N GLU A 64 -46.52 7.28 3.71
CA GLU A 64 -46.65 6.15 2.76
C GLU A 64 -46.52 6.51 1.26
N HIS A 65 -45.79 7.56 0.85
CA HIS A 65 -45.81 7.94 -0.57
C HIS A 65 -44.51 8.41 -1.23
N PHE A 66 -43.33 8.09 -0.67
CA PHE A 66 -42.05 8.41 -1.32
C PHE A 66 -41.06 7.23 -1.42
N SER A 67 -41.53 6.01 -1.18
CA SER A 67 -40.69 4.85 -0.85
C SER A 67 -39.75 4.32 -1.95
N PRO A 68 -40.11 4.16 -3.24
CA PRO A 68 -39.24 3.39 -4.14
C PRO A 68 -38.14 4.21 -4.83
N LEU A 69 -38.25 5.55 -4.91
CA LEU A 69 -37.31 6.39 -5.67
C LEU A 69 -36.15 6.90 -4.80
N LEU A 70 -36.47 7.33 -3.57
CA LEU A 70 -35.47 7.81 -2.60
C LEU A 70 -34.58 6.67 -2.09
N GLU A 71 -35.10 5.44 -2.00
CA GLU A 71 -34.31 4.26 -1.62
C GLU A 71 -33.27 3.90 -2.69
N GLN A 72 -33.60 4.07 -3.98
CA GLN A 72 -32.67 3.83 -5.09
C GLN A 72 -31.60 4.92 -5.20
N ILE A 73 -31.96 6.19 -4.93
CA ILE A 73 -31.00 7.31 -4.96
C ILE A 73 -30.00 7.20 -3.79
N ASN A 74 -30.47 6.89 -2.58
CA ASN A 74 -29.59 6.67 -1.43
C ASN A 74 -28.65 5.47 -1.63
N LYS A 75 -29.13 4.38 -2.22
CA LYS A 75 -28.31 3.20 -2.52
C LYS A 75 -27.26 3.47 -3.61
N LEU A 76 -27.55 4.37 -4.56
CA LEU A 76 -26.62 4.80 -5.59
C LEU A 76 -25.56 5.75 -5.03
N GLU A 77 -25.95 6.67 -4.16
CA GLU A 77 -25.06 7.61 -3.47
C GLU A 77 -24.06 6.87 -2.56
N GLU A 78 -24.51 5.89 -1.77
CA GLU A 78 -23.64 5.04 -0.93
C GLU A 78 -22.65 4.19 -1.75
N SER A 79 -23.10 3.64 -2.89
CA SER A 79 -22.21 2.90 -3.80
C SER A 79 -21.16 3.80 -4.46
N LEU A 80 -21.49 5.07 -4.75
CA LEU A 80 -20.56 6.03 -5.33
C LEU A 80 -19.50 6.48 -4.31
N TYR A 81 -19.87 6.67 -3.04
CA TYR A 81 -18.90 7.04 -1.99
C TYR A 81 -17.93 5.91 -1.65
N ASN A 82 -18.40 4.66 -1.63
CA ASN A 82 -17.54 3.50 -1.36
C ASN A 82 -16.49 3.31 -2.48
N ILE A 83 -16.88 3.56 -3.74
CA ILE A 83 -15.96 3.53 -4.89
C ILE A 83 -14.91 4.64 -4.81
N GLN A 84 -15.30 5.85 -4.41
CA GLN A 84 -14.36 6.96 -4.33
C GLN A 84 -13.33 6.78 -3.21
N PHE A 85 -13.73 6.19 -2.09
CA PHE A 85 -12.82 5.79 -1.01
C PHE A 85 -11.88 4.66 -1.46
N GLU A 86 -12.40 3.64 -2.15
CA GLU A 86 -11.56 2.58 -2.74
C GLU A 86 -10.59 3.11 -3.78
N GLN A 87 -10.99 4.07 -4.63
CA GLN A 87 -10.09 4.72 -5.58
C GLN A 87 -8.95 5.45 -4.88
N HIS A 88 -9.25 6.28 -3.87
CA HIS A 88 -8.21 6.97 -3.10
C HIS A 88 -7.26 6.01 -2.38
N TRP A 89 -7.81 4.92 -1.82
CA TRP A 89 -7.00 3.86 -1.20
C TRP A 89 -6.09 3.15 -2.23
N LEU A 90 -6.64 2.78 -3.40
CA LEU A 90 -5.91 2.11 -4.47
C LEU A 90 -4.83 3.01 -5.07
N GLU A 91 -5.09 4.31 -5.26
CA GLU A 91 -4.09 5.28 -5.71
C GLU A 91 -2.95 5.41 -4.70
N ALA A 92 -3.26 5.59 -3.41
CA ALA A 92 -2.25 5.68 -2.36
C ALA A 92 -1.39 4.41 -2.26
N GLN A 93 -1.99 3.23 -2.49
CA GLN A 93 -1.26 1.97 -2.52
C GLN A 93 -0.42 1.81 -3.80
N THR A 94 -0.94 2.26 -4.95
CA THR A 94 -0.24 2.23 -6.24
C THR A 94 0.96 3.17 -6.25
N GLU A 95 0.87 4.37 -5.66
CA GLU A 95 2.01 5.29 -5.52
C GLU A 95 3.14 4.68 -4.68
N ARG A 96 2.80 4.02 -3.56
CA ARG A 96 3.78 3.31 -2.74
C ARG A 96 4.46 2.18 -3.52
N GLN A 97 3.68 1.41 -4.29
CA GLN A 97 4.21 0.35 -5.14
C GLN A 97 5.06 0.90 -6.29
N ALA A 98 4.69 2.03 -6.88
CA ALA A 98 5.44 2.70 -7.93
C ALA A 98 6.82 3.14 -7.42
N LEU A 99 6.90 3.74 -6.23
CA LEU A 99 8.17 4.15 -5.63
C LEU A 99 9.12 2.96 -5.37
N VAL A 100 8.58 1.86 -4.84
CA VAL A 100 9.37 0.63 -4.60
C VAL A 100 9.79 -0.01 -5.92
N ASN A 101 8.89 -0.05 -6.90
CA ASN A 101 9.15 -0.62 -8.21
C ASN A 101 10.20 0.19 -8.99
N GLU A 102 10.18 1.52 -8.90
CA GLU A 102 11.20 2.39 -9.50
C GLU A 102 12.58 2.15 -8.87
N GLY A 103 12.63 2.05 -7.53
CA GLY A 103 13.84 1.69 -6.79
C GLY A 103 14.37 0.29 -7.12
N MET A 104 13.48 -0.69 -7.27
CA MET A 104 13.81 -2.07 -7.65
C MET A 104 14.27 -2.16 -9.10
N SER A 105 13.60 -1.46 -10.02
CA SER A 105 13.91 -1.36 -11.44
C SER A 105 15.32 -0.80 -11.66
N ARG A 106 15.67 0.31 -10.99
CA ARG A 106 17.01 0.90 -11.11
C ARG A 106 18.11 -0.07 -10.68
N ARG A 107 17.91 -0.80 -9.58
CA ARG A 107 18.87 -1.82 -9.11
C ARG A 107 18.97 -3.01 -10.07
N ALA A 108 17.85 -3.45 -10.63
CA ALA A 108 17.81 -4.53 -11.62
C ALA A 108 18.56 -4.15 -12.90
N ILE A 109 18.36 -2.93 -13.41
CA ILE A 109 19.05 -2.41 -14.60
C ILE A 109 20.56 -2.33 -14.36
N HIS A 110 21.02 -1.83 -13.20
CA HIS A 110 22.45 -1.77 -12.89
C HIS A 110 23.08 -3.17 -12.82
N LYS A 111 22.39 -4.15 -12.23
CA LYS A 111 22.86 -5.54 -12.18
C LYS A 111 22.97 -6.13 -13.58
N ALA A 112 21.96 -5.94 -14.43
CA ALA A 112 21.96 -6.43 -15.81
C ALA A 112 23.08 -5.79 -16.66
N LEU A 113 23.34 -4.49 -16.48
CA LEU A 113 24.45 -3.80 -17.15
C LEU A 113 25.81 -4.34 -16.72
N PHE A 114 26.01 -4.55 -15.41
CA PHE A 114 27.26 -5.10 -14.89
C PHE A 114 27.50 -6.53 -15.38
N GLU A 115 26.47 -7.38 -15.34
CA GLU A 115 26.52 -8.75 -15.85
C GLU A 115 26.85 -8.78 -17.35
N SER A 116 26.21 -7.93 -18.15
CA SER A 116 26.50 -7.80 -19.58
C SER A 116 27.94 -7.35 -19.84
N ALA A 117 28.42 -6.34 -19.10
CA ALA A 117 29.80 -5.86 -19.21
C ALA A 117 30.82 -6.95 -18.83
N ALA A 118 30.53 -7.73 -17.79
CA ALA A 118 31.37 -8.84 -17.37
C ALA A 118 31.44 -9.95 -18.45
N LEU A 119 30.31 -10.30 -19.08
CA LEU A 119 30.27 -11.29 -20.16
C LEU A 119 31.03 -10.83 -21.41
N ILE A 120 30.91 -9.55 -21.79
CA ILE A 120 31.68 -8.97 -22.89
C ILE A 120 33.18 -9.01 -22.54
N GLY A 121 33.56 -8.59 -21.33
CA GLY A 121 34.96 -8.62 -20.87
C GLY A 121 35.55 -10.02 -20.87
N ALA A 122 34.82 -11.01 -20.37
CA ALA A 122 35.22 -12.42 -20.39
C ALA A 122 35.40 -12.94 -21.82
N SER A 123 34.49 -12.58 -22.73
CA SER A 123 34.56 -12.98 -24.15
C SER A 123 35.78 -12.39 -24.84
N VAL A 124 36.07 -11.10 -24.64
CA VAL A 124 37.27 -10.44 -25.19
C VAL A 124 38.54 -11.07 -24.62
N LEU A 125 38.59 -11.30 -23.30
CA LEU A 125 39.72 -11.94 -22.64
C LEU A 125 39.96 -13.34 -23.20
N GLN A 126 38.92 -14.14 -23.40
CA GLN A 126 39.01 -15.47 -23.98
C GLN A 126 39.62 -15.43 -25.40
N VAL A 127 39.17 -14.52 -26.26
CA VAL A 127 39.71 -14.37 -27.61
C VAL A 127 41.17 -13.92 -27.58
N TYR A 128 41.52 -12.96 -26.70
CA TYR A 128 42.89 -12.48 -26.53
C TYR A 128 43.84 -13.59 -26.07
N LEU A 129 43.44 -14.38 -25.06
CA LEU A 129 44.24 -15.50 -24.56
C LEU A 129 44.45 -16.57 -25.63
N LEU A 130 43.41 -16.91 -26.41
CA LEU A 130 43.53 -17.86 -27.51
C LEU A 130 44.50 -17.35 -28.58
N ARG A 131 44.35 -16.11 -29.06
CA ARG A 131 45.28 -15.52 -30.04
C ARG A 131 46.72 -15.55 -29.55
N ARG A 132 46.95 -15.11 -28.30
CA ARG A 132 48.29 -15.08 -27.69
C ARG A 132 48.91 -16.48 -27.53
N LEU A 133 48.11 -17.50 -27.23
CA LEU A 133 48.58 -18.87 -27.12
C LEU A 133 49.01 -19.43 -28.49
N PHE A 134 48.21 -19.19 -29.54
CA PHE A 134 48.51 -19.64 -30.90
C PHE A 134 49.71 -18.90 -31.51
N GLU A 135 49.83 -17.58 -31.32
CA GLU A 135 51.00 -16.80 -31.76
C GLU A 135 52.30 -17.29 -31.11
N ARG A 136 52.27 -17.57 -29.80
CA ARG A 136 53.44 -18.14 -29.10
C ARG A 136 53.79 -19.54 -29.62
N LYS A 137 52.80 -20.42 -29.79
CA LYS A 137 53.01 -21.78 -30.33
C LYS A 137 53.60 -21.75 -31.75
N LEU A 138 53.10 -20.90 -32.64
CA LEU A 138 53.62 -20.72 -34.00
C LEU A 138 55.04 -20.14 -34.02
N GLY A 139 55.36 -19.24 -33.08
CA GLY A 139 56.71 -18.69 -32.93
C GLY A 139 57.75 -19.70 -32.40
N THR A 140 57.35 -20.65 -31.54
CA THR A 140 58.25 -21.69 -31.01
C THR A 140 58.41 -22.88 -31.96
N SER A 141 57.43 -23.17 -32.82
CA SER A 141 57.50 -24.28 -33.78
C SER A 141 58.25 -23.93 -35.08
N ARG A 142 58.65 -22.67 -35.25
CA ARG A 142 59.43 -22.16 -36.38
C ARG A 142 60.90 -22.01 -35.97
N VAL A 143 61.51 -23.10 -35.51
CA VAL A 143 62.96 -23.25 -35.27
C VAL A 143 63.36 -24.65 -35.71
#